data_AF-A0A3D5V9L3-F1
#
_entry.id   AF-A0A3D5V9L3-F1
#
_cell.length_a   1.000
_cell.length_b   1.000
_cell.length_c   1.000
_cell.angle_alpha   90.00
_cell.angle_beta   90.00
_cell.angle_gamma   90.00
#
_symmetry.space_group_name_H-M   'P 1'
#
loop_
_entity.id
_entity.type
_entity.pdbx_description
1 polymer ?
#
loop_
_entity_poly.entity_id
_entity_poly.type
_entity_poly.pdbx_seq_one_letter_code
_entity_poly.pdbx_strand_id
1 'polypeptide(L)'
;MKKMLLLVILTLSTGLLLAKTENIIFQPDMSIQTFSQENGIPSKKIKEYLNIPLETDILTTFAELDITKQQAEQAMQKFKKKKSSYMLGITLVGMLIVFLSLILIGLIINQLSHLQSDGKRNKKKRKKGERKPSFSVSTQQGEPSSDAIVAAITAIYLHELEVEEQNNLLLTWRRTNVSMWKALDKINVPNRNYFIARRSER
;
A
#
# COMPACT_ATOMS: atom_id res chain seq x y z
N MET A 1 13.43 18.93 -18.65
CA MET A 1 13.95 18.08 -17.55
C MET A 1 15.00 18.78 -16.68
N LYS A 2 16.05 19.40 -17.24
CA LYS A 2 17.09 20.12 -16.46
C LYS A 2 16.55 21.21 -15.51
N LYS A 3 15.54 21.98 -15.94
CA LYS A 3 14.92 23.04 -15.11
C LYS A 3 14.14 22.51 -13.90
N MET A 4 13.57 21.32 -13.99
CA MET A 4 12.83 20.70 -12.89
C MET A 4 13.78 20.10 -11.84
N LEU A 5 14.90 19.53 -12.29
CA LEU A 5 15.96 19.01 -11.41
C LEU A 5 16.61 20.13 -10.59
N LEU A 6 16.83 21.29 -11.19
CA LEU A 6 17.43 22.46 -10.52
C LEU A 6 16.51 23.03 -9.43
N LEU A 7 15.19 22.99 -9.63
CA LEU A 7 14.19 23.45 -8.67
C LEU A 7 14.06 22.51 -7.45
N VAL A 8 14.21 21.20 -7.68
CA VAL A 8 14.28 20.19 -6.61
C VAL A 8 15.55 20.37 -5.77
N ILE A 9 16.70 20.64 -6.39
CA ILE A 9 17.97 20.89 -5.67
C ILE A 9 17.90 22.21 -4.88
N LEU A 10 17.25 23.24 -5.42
CA LEU A 10 17.10 24.53 -4.75
C LEU A 10 16.20 24.44 -3.51
N THR A 11 15.11 23.67 -3.58
CA THR A 11 14.21 23.45 -2.44
C THR A 11 14.81 22.53 -1.37
N LEU A 12 15.73 21.63 -1.75
CA LEU A 12 16.49 20.82 -0.79
C LEU A 12 17.57 21.64 -0.05
N SER A 13 18.14 22.64 -0.72
CA SER A 13 19.21 23.51 -0.19
C SER A 13 18.70 24.48 0.89
N THR A 14 17.52 25.06 0.70
CA THR A 14 16.98 26.09 1.63
C THR A 14 16.56 25.53 2.98
N GLY A 15 16.32 24.22 3.11
CA GLY A 15 15.98 23.58 4.39
C GLY A 15 17.15 23.42 5.36
N LEU A 16 18.41 23.54 4.91
CA LEU A 16 19.58 23.18 5.72
C LEU A 16 20.14 24.31 6.59
N LEU A 17 19.72 25.57 6.38
CA LEU A 17 20.39 26.75 6.94
C LEU A 17 19.75 27.35 8.22
N LEU A 18 18.76 26.69 8.81
CA LEU A 18 18.11 27.15 10.06
C LEU A 18 18.61 26.38 11.30
N ALA A 19 19.92 26.40 11.56
CA ALA A 19 20.47 25.93 12.82
C ALA A 19 20.68 27.12 13.76
N LYS A 20 19.63 27.50 14.50
CA LYS A 20 19.68 28.53 15.54
C LYS A 20 20.49 28.01 16.74
N THR A 21 21.50 28.75 17.16
CA THR A 21 22.27 28.49 18.39
C THR A 21 21.43 28.90 19.60
N GLU A 22 20.78 27.92 20.22
CA GLU A 22 20.10 28.10 21.50
C GLU A 22 21.11 28.05 22.66
N ASN A 23 21.03 29.06 23.53
CA ASN A 23 21.76 29.12 24.80
C ASN A 23 21.24 28.05 25.74
N ILE A 24 22.15 27.32 26.37
CA ILE A 24 21.84 26.21 27.28
C ILE A 24 21.51 26.79 28.66
N ILE A 25 20.34 26.42 29.19
CA ILE A 25 19.96 26.72 30.57
C ILE A 25 20.37 25.51 31.41
N PHE A 26 21.34 25.70 32.32
CA PHE A 26 21.84 24.68 33.23
C PHE A 26 21.94 25.25 34.64
N GLN A 27 21.30 24.58 35.60
CA GLN A 27 21.40 24.85 37.03
C GLN A 27 21.67 23.51 37.76
N PRO A 28 22.57 23.46 38.75
CA PRO A 28 22.98 22.20 39.38
C PRO A 28 21.87 21.51 40.20
N ASP A 29 20.92 22.28 40.70
CA ASP A 29 19.73 21.87 41.45
C ASP A 29 18.58 21.39 40.55
N MET A 30 18.70 21.51 39.23
CA MET A 30 17.65 21.06 38.31
C MET A 30 17.65 19.53 38.17
N SER A 31 16.44 18.96 38.05
CA SER A 31 16.23 17.54 37.74
C SER A 31 16.50 17.22 36.27
N ILE A 32 16.73 15.93 35.97
CA ILE A 32 16.83 15.45 34.59
C ILE A 32 15.54 15.80 33.79
N GLN A 33 14.38 15.77 34.45
CA GLN A 33 13.09 16.09 33.82
C GLN A 33 12.99 17.56 33.43
N THR A 34 13.31 18.47 34.34
CA THR A 34 13.24 19.92 34.08
C THR A 34 14.25 20.32 33.00
N PHE A 35 15.45 19.75 33.02
CA PHE A 35 16.45 19.95 31.97
C PHE A 35 16.01 19.43 30.61
N SER A 36 15.34 18.28 30.59
CA SER A 36 14.75 17.68 29.39
C SER A 36 13.70 18.60 28.76
N GLN A 37 12.86 19.22 29.57
CA GLN A 37 11.81 20.13 29.11
C GLN A 37 12.37 21.46 28.63
N GLU A 38 13.27 22.08 29.40
CA GLU A 38 13.84 23.40 29.05
C GLU A 38 14.71 23.36 27.80
N ASN A 39 15.46 22.28 27.59
CA ASN A 39 16.38 22.16 26.46
C ASN A 39 15.81 21.32 25.29
N GLY A 40 14.57 20.84 25.40
CA GLY A 40 13.89 20.09 24.35
C GLY A 40 14.57 18.77 23.96
N ILE A 41 15.29 18.13 24.90
CA ILE A 41 15.97 16.85 24.69
C ILE A 41 15.22 15.76 25.43
N PRO A 42 14.93 14.59 24.82
CA PRO A 42 14.35 13.46 25.54
C PRO A 42 15.21 13.02 26.74
N SER A 43 14.62 12.86 27.91
CA SER A 43 15.27 12.42 29.15
C SER A 43 16.08 11.12 28.98
N LYS A 44 15.58 10.18 28.16
CA LYS A 44 16.29 8.95 27.81
C LYS A 44 17.62 9.20 27.08
N LYS A 45 17.66 10.19 26.19
CA LYS A 45 18.87 10.57 25.46
C LYS A 45 19.85 11.33 26.35
N ILE A 46 19.36 12.16 27.27
CA ILE A 46 20.19 12.82 28.28
C ILE A 46 20.93 11.76 29.11
N LYS A 47 20.20 10.77 29.65
CA LYS A 47 20.80 9.64 30.39
C LYS A 47 21.84 8.89 29.58
N GLU A 48 21.53 8.55 28.32
CA GLU A 48 22.44 7.85 27.41
C GLU A 48 23.75 8.64 27.16
N TYR A 49 23.68 9.95 26.94
CA TYR A 49 24.88 10.76 26.67
C TYR A 49 25.68 11.14 27.91
N LEU A 50 25.04 11.15 29.07
CA LEU A 50 25.68 11.37 30.38
C LEU A 50 26.14 10.06 31.05
N ASN A 51 25.97 8.92 30.37
CA ASN A 51 26.29 7.58 30.89
C ASN A 51 25.59 7.26 32.23
N ILE A 52 24.40 7.82 32.46
CA ILE A 52 23.58 7.55 33.63
C ILE A 52 22.80 6.24 33.40
N PRO A 53 22.71 5.33 34.38
CA PRO A 53 21.88 4.14 34.28
C PRO A 53 20.44 4.52 33.90
N LEU A 54 19.84 3.79 32.95
CA LEU A 54 18.48 4.09 32.48
C LEU A 54 17.43 4.02 33.59
N GLU A 55 17.68 3.19 34.60
CA GLU A 55 16.83 2.93 35.77
C GLU A 55 16.83 4.06 36.81
N THR A 56 17.78 5.00 36.73
CA THR A 56 17.86 6.16 37.63
C THR A 56 16.57 6.96 37.55
N ASP A 57 16.04 7.45 38.68
CA ASP A 57 14.84 8.29 38.66
C ASP A 57 15.09 9.57 37.83
N ILE A 58 14.06 10.06 37.14
CA ILE A 58 14.13 11.27 36.32
C ILE A 58 14.06 12.53 37.21
N LEU A 59 13.63 12.36 38.46
CA LEU A 59 13.53 13.42 39.47
C LEU A 59 14.87 13.72 40.19
N THR A 60 15.89 12.86 40.06
CA THR A 60 17.21 13.11 40.66
C THR A 60 17.85 14.37 40.10
N THR A 61 18.48 15.15 40.96
CA THR A 61 19.14 16.40 40.57
C THR A 61 20.52 16.15 39.99
N PHE A 62 21.02 17.06 39.14
CA PHE A 62 22.37 16.91 38.59
C PHE A 62 23.47 17.02 39.66
N ALA A 63 23.20 17.73 40.76
CA ALA A 63 24.07 17.80 41.93
C ALA A 63 24.24 16.43 42.60
N GLU A 64 23.17 15.64 42.74
CA GLU A 64 23.22 14.29 43.31
C GLU A 64 24.00 13.29 42.42
N LEU A 65 24.01 13.55 41.11
CA LEU A 65 24.67 12.71 40.12
C LEU A 65 26.12 13.14 39.82
N ASP A 66 26.63 14.16 40.52
CA ASP A 66 27.95 14.75 40.33
C ASP A 66 28.22 15.19 38.86
N ILE A 67 27.18 15.65 38.18
CA ILE A 67 27.26 16.04 36.77
C ILE A 67 27.66 17.50 36.67
N THR A 68 28.84 17.73 36.08
CA THR A 68 29.34 19.08 35.84
C THR A 68 28.66 19.71 34.62
N LYS A 69 28.50 21.04 34.63
CA LYS A 69 28.00 21.83 33.48
C LYS A 69 28.67 21.45 32.16
N GLN A 70 29.98 21.21 32.17
CA GLN A 70 30.74 20.79 30.98
C GLN A 70 30.26 19.44 30.40
N GLN A 71 29.91 18.48 31.26
CA GLN A 71 29.40 17.17 30.82
C GLN A 71 28.01 17.31 30.20
N ALA A 72 27.15 18.15 30.79
CA ALA A 72 25.83 18.48 30.24
C ALA A 72 25.93 19.17 28.87
N GLU A 73 26.86 20.12 28.71
CA GLU A 73 27.11 20.79 27.42
C GLU A 73 27.66 19.82 26.36
N GLN A 74 28.58 18.93 26.73
CA GLN A 74 29.09 17.90 25.81
C GLN A 74 28.00 16.91 25.38
N ALA A 75 27.15 16.48 26.32
CA ALA A 75 26.00 15.63 26.01
C ALA A 75 25.03 16.32 25.04
N MET A 76 24.77 17.60 25.24
CA MET A 76 23.95 18.45 24.37
C MET A 76 24.54 18.55 22.95
N GLN A 77 25.84 18.81 22.84
CA GLN A 77 26.51 18.90 21.53
C GLN A 77 26.49 17.55 20.78
N LYS A 78 26.72 16.44 21.49
CA LYS A 78 26.60 15.09 20.93
C LYS A 78 25.19 14.82 20.41
N PHE A 79 24.15 15.20 21.17
CA PHE A 79 22.77 15.08 20.74
C PHE A 79 22.47 15.92 19.50
N LYS A 80 22.85 17.21 19.48
CA LYS A 80 22.60 18.12 18.34
C LYS A 80 23.27 17.63 17.06
N LYS A 81 24.53 17.16 17.15
CA LYS A 81 25.26 16.61 15.99
C LYS A 81 24.59 15.36 15.42
N LYS A 82 24.05 14.49 16.28
CA LYS A 82 23.42 13.22 15.86
C LYS A 82 21.94 13.39 15.47
N LYS A 83 21.25 14.40 15.99
CA LYS A 83 19.83 14.73 15.70
C LYS A 83 19.60 14.90 14.19
N SER A 84 20.44 15.71 13.54
CA SER A 84 20.32 15.97 12.10
C SER A 84 20.50 14.69 11.26
N SER A 85 21.53 13.90 11.57
CA SER A 85 21.78 12.62 10.87
C SER A 85 20.63 11.63 11.05
N TYR A 86 20.03 11.56 12.24
CA TYR A 86 18.90 10.68 12.50
C TYR A 86 17.63 11.12 11.76
N MET A 87 17.33 12.43 11.76
CA MET A 87 16.20 12.99 11.01
C MET A 87 16.35 12.76 9.51
N LEU A 88 17.54 13.01 8.96
CA LEU A 88 17.86 12.74 7.55
C LEU A 88 17.78 11.25 7.22
N GLY A 89 18.21 10.37 8.14
CA GLY A 89 18.12 8.93 7.96
C GLY A 89 16.67 8.44 7.85
N ILE A 90 15.79 8.90 8.74
CA ILE A 90 14.37 8.52 8.72
C ILE A 90 13.69 9.02 7.45
N THR A 91 13.92 10.27 7.06
CA THR A 91 13.30 10.82 5.84
C THR A 91 13.82 10.14 4.59
N LEU A 92 15.12 9.80 4.53
CA LEU A 92 15.71 9.04 3.42
C LEU A 92 15.07 7.65 3.30
N VAL A 93 14.95 6.92 4.41
CA VAL A 93 14.32 5.58 4.42
C VAL A 93 12.85 5.68 4.02
N GLY A 94 12.12 6.66 4.55
CA GLY A 94 10.72 6.90 4.19
C GLY A 94 10.55 7.19 2.69
N MET A 95 11.40 8.05 2.13
CA MET A 95 11.41 8.37 0.71
C MET A 95 11.73 7.12 -0.15
N LEU A 96 12.66 6.29 0.29
CA LEU A 96 13.07 5.07 -0.39
C LEU A 96 11.91 4.06 -0.45
N ILE A 97 11.17 3.86 0.65
CA ILE A 97 10.01 2.98 0.70
C ILE A 97 8.91 3.44 -0.26
N VAL A 98 8.61 4.74 -0.28
CA VAL A 98 7.62 5.31 -1.21
C VAL A 98 8.06 5.10 -2.66
N PHE A 99 9.34 5.31 -2.96
CA PHE A 99 9.88 5.11 -4.29
C PHE A 99 9.81 3.65 -4.75
N LEU A 100 10.17 2.70 -3.86
CA LEU A 100 10.04 1.26 -4.11
C LEU A 100 8.59 0.87 -4.40
N SER A 101 7.64 1.39 -3.62
CA SER A 101 6.22 1.12 -3.81
C SER A 101 5.75 1.59 -5.20
N LEU A 102 6.10 2.82 -5.58
CA LEU A 102 5.76 3.36 -6.90
C LEU A 102 6.39 2.57 -8.05
N ILE A 103 7.64 2.11 -7.91
CA ILE A 103 8.28 1.23 -8.89
C ILE A 103 7.50 -0.07 -9.06
N LEU A 104 7.13 -0.71 -7.95
CA LEU A 104 6.39 -1.97 -7.94
C LEU A 104 5.04 -1.83 -8.64
N ILE A 105 4.30 -0.78 -8.32
CA ILE A 105 3.02 -0.46 -8.97
C ILE A 105 3.23 -0.17 -10.46
N GLY A 106 4.26 0.60 -10.81
CA GLY A 106 4.64 0.87 -12.20
C GLY A 106 4.94 -0.42 -12.98
N LEU A 107 5.66 -1.36 -12.37
CA LEU A 107 5.92 -2.68 -12.97
C LEU A 107 4.64 -3.47 -13.18
N ILE A 108 3.73 -3.51 -12.19
CA ILE A 108 2.44 -4.21 -12.30
C ILE A 108 1.61 -3.62 -13.45
N ILE A 109 1.51 -2.28 -13.52
CA ILE A 109 0.78 -1.60 -14.60
C ILE A 109 1.42 -1.87 -15.96
N ASN A 110 2.75 -1.86 -16.05
CA ASN A 110 3.47 -2.14 -17.29
C ASN A 110 3.21 -3.57 -17.78
N GLN A 111 3.24 -4.55 -16.87
CA GLN A 111 2.91 -5.94 -17.19
C GLN A 111 1.46 -6.07 -17.65
N LEU A 112 0.50 -5.45 -16.94
CA LEU A 112 -0.92 -5.48 -17.31
C LEU A 112 -1.19 -4.81 -18.66
N SER A 113 -0.48 -3.71 -18.96
CA SER A 113 -0.52 -3.02 -20.25
C SER A 113 -0.02 -3.91 -21.40
N HIS A 114 1.01 -4.73 -21.15
CA HIS A 114 1.51 -5.66 -22.16
C HIS A 114 0.47 -6.71 -22.54
N LEU A 115 -0.23 -7.31 -21.56
CA LEU A 115 -1.34 -8.23 -21.81
C LEU A 115 -2.50 -7.59 -22.59
N GLN A 116 -2.79 -6.31 -22.37
CA GLN A 116 -3.86 -5.61 -23.10
C GLN A 116 -3.43 -5.18 -24.52
N SER A 117 -2.13 -5.06 -24.78
CA SER A 117 -1.58 -4.60 -26.07
C SER A 117 -1.65 -5.66 -27.17
N ASP A 118 -1.64 -6.95 -26.82
CA ASP A 118 -1.78 -8.05 -27.77
C ASP A 118 -3.15 -8.02 -28.48
N GLY A 119 -4.19 -7.53 -27.80
CA GLY A 119 -5.50 -7.29 -28.42
C GLY A 119 -5.52 -6.12 -29.43
N LYS A 120 -4.62 -5.13 -29.30
CA LYS A 120 -4.55 -3.96 -30.19
C LYS A 120 -3.67 -4.19 -31.42
N ARG A 121 -2.64 -5.05 -31.33
CA ARG A 121 -1.83 -5.48 -32.50
C ARG A 121 -2.66 -6.25 -33.53
N ASN A 122 -3.65 -7.04 -33.08
CA ASN A 122 -4.56 -7.75 -33.98
C ASN A 122 -5.56 -6.82 -34.70
N LYS A 123 -5.94 -5.67 -34.13
CA LYS A 123 -6.83 -4.70 -34.80
C LYS A 123 -6.14 -3.94 -35.94
N LYS A 124 -4.82 -3.67 -35.85
CA LYS A 124 -4.06 -3.07 -36.97
C LYS A 124 -3.80 -4.05 -38.11
N LYS A 125 -3.65 -5.35 -37.83
CA LYS A 125 -3.56 -6.38 -38.89
C LYS A 125 -4.92 -6.64 -39.57
N ARG A 126 -6.05 -6.53 -38.86
CA ARG A 126 -7.40 -6.69 -39.44
C ARG A 126 -7.83 -5.55 -40.38
N LYS A 127 -7.34 -4.32 -40.20
CA LYS A 127 -7.64 -3.20 -41.14
C LYS A 127 -6.88 -3.24 -42.47
N LYS A 128 -5.86 -4.10 -42.61
CA LYS A 128 -5.15 -4.32 -43.89
C LYS A 128 -5.65 -5.55 -44.64
N GLY A 129 -6.72 -6.18 -44.15
CA GLY A 129 -7.27 -7.42 -44.67
C GLY A 129 -8.78 -7.36 -44.83
N GLU A 130 -9.34 -6.27 -45.36
CA GLU A 130 -10.63 -6.36 -46.07
C GLU A 130 -10.40 -7.07 -47.42
N ARG A 131 -10.02 -8.35 -47.36
CA ARG A 131 -10.38 -9.28 -48.42
C ARG A 131 -11.70 -9.87 -47.95
N LYS A 132 -12.76 -9.53 -48.69
CA LYS A 132 -14.08 -10.16 -48.59
C LYS A 132 -13.87 -11.66 -48.36
N PRO A 133 -14.50 -12.31 -47.36
CA PRO A 133 -14.53 -13.76 -47.36
C PRO A 133 -15.37 -14.14 -48.59
N SER A 134 -14.72 -14.52 -49.68
CA SER A 134 -15.36 -15.35 -50.69
C SER A 134 -15.55 -16.70 -50.03
N PHE A 135 -16.61 -16.81 -49.23
CA PHE A 135 -17.10 -18.10 -48.79
C PHE A 135 -17.78 -18.73 -50.00
N SER A 136 -16.97 -19.22 -50.94
CA SER A 136 -17.43 -20.24 -51.86
C SER A 136 -17.50 -21.51 -51.03
N VAL A 137 -18.69 -21.80 -50.49
CA VAL A 137 -19.02 -23.19 -50.15
C VAL A 137 -19.03 -23.92 -51.47
N SER A 138 -17.87 -24.47 -51.83
CA SER A 138 -17.86 -25.59 -52.74
C SER A 138 -18.56 -26.70 -51.99
N THR A 139 -19.85 -26.89 -52.28
CA THR A 139 -20.60 -28.09 -51.90
C THR A 139 -19.98 -29.26 -52.68
N GLN A 140 -18.77 -29.65 -52.30
CA GLN A 140 -18.25 -30.95 -52.70
C GLN A 140 -19.13 -31.96 -51.97
N GLN A 141 -20.02 -32.59 -52.74
CA GLN A 141 -20.78 -33.77 -52.36
C GLN A 141 -19.81 -34.95 -52.21
N GLY A 142 -18.90 -34.86 -51.24
CA GLY A 142 -17.97 -35.90 -50.84
C GLY A 142 -18.15 -36.14 -49.35
N GLU A 143 -18.04 -37.40 -48.93
CA GLU A 143 -18.15 -37.76 -47.51
C GLU A 143 -17.16 -36.94 -46.69
N PRO A 144 -17.60 -36.34 -45.57
CA PRO A 144 -16.70 -35.56 -44.73
C PRO A 144 -15.57 -36.45 -44.22
N SER A 145 -14.33 -35.95 -44.30
CA SER A 145 -13.18 -36.66 -43.76
C SER A 145 -13.38 -36.92 -42.26
N SER A 146 -12.90 -38.06 -41.76
CA SER A 146 -13.02 -38.41 -40.33
C SER A 146 -12.51 -37.29 -39.41
N ASP A 147 -11.46 -36.58 -39.84
CA ASP A 147 -10.90 -35.44 -39.11
C ASP A 147 -11.85 -34.23 -39.08
N ALA A 148 -12.54 -33.94 -40.18
CA ALA A 148 -13.55 -32.89 -40.22
C ALA A 148 -14.76 -33.22 -39.33
N ILE A 149 -15.16 -34.49 -39.25
CA ILE A 149 -16.22 -34.94 -38.35
C ILE A 149 -15.78 -34.76 -36.89
N VAL A 150 -14.56 -35.19 -36.53
CA VAL A 150 -14.03 -35.04 -35.17
C VAL A 150 -13.86 -33.56 -34.81
N ALA A 151 -13.38 -32.71 -35.72
CA ALA A 151 -13.28 -31.27 -35.52
C ALA A 151 -14.65 -30.61 -35.32
N ALA A 152 -15.67 -31.05 -36.06
CA ALA A 152 -17.04 -30.54 -35.88
C ALA A 152 -17.64 -30.98 -34.53
N ILE A 153 -17.47 -32.25 -34.15
CA ILE A 153 -17.95 -32.77 -32.86
C ILE A 153 -17.25 -32.06 -31.69
N THR A 154 -15.94 -31.91 -31.76
CA THR A 154 -15.17 -31.22 -30.71
C THR A 154 -15.51 -29.73 -30.63
N ALA A 155 -15.75 -29.06 -31.77
CA ALA A 155 -16.20 -27.68 -31.80
C ALA A 155 -17.59 -27.51 -31.17
N ILE A 156 -18.53 -28.43 -31.43
CA ILE A 156 -19.87 -28.42 -30.80
C ILE A 156 -19.74 -28.64 -29.30
N TYR A 157 -18.95 -29.61 -28.88
CA TYR A 157 -18.74 -29.94 -27.46
C TYR A 157 -18.10 -28.78 -26.68
N LEU A 158 -17.07 -28.14 -27.25
CA LEU A 158 -16.45 -26.96 -26.64
C LEU A 158 -17.43 -25.79 -26.54
N HIS A 159 -18.30 -25.61 -27.53
CA HIS A 159 -19.30 -24.56 -27.50
C HIS A 159 -20.36 -24.79 -26.41
N GLU A 160 -20.81 -26.03 -26.23
CA GLU A 160 -21.75 -26.40 -25.17
C GLU A 160 -21.16 -26.13 -23.78
N LEU A 161 -19.91 -26.53 -23.55
CA LEU A 161 -19.19 -26.23 -22.30
C LEU A 161 -19.08 -24.72 -22.04
N GLU A 162 -18.77 -23.92 -23.06
CA GLU A 162 -18.67 -22.47 -22.92
C GLU A 162 -20.02 -21.84 -22.54
N VAL A 163 -21.13 -22.33 -23.13
CA VAL A 163 -22.49 -21.86 -22.80
C VAL A 163 -22.89 -22.26 -21.38
N GLU A 164 -22.55 -23.47 -20.93
CA GLU A 164 -22.77 -23.90 -19.55
C GLU A 164 -21.99 -23.06 -18.55
N GLU A 165 -20.70 -22.79 -18.80
CA GLU A 165 -19.88 -21.93 -17.96
C GLU A 165 -20.43 -20.51 -17.90
N GLN A 166 -20.85 -19.93 -19.03
CA GLN A 166 -21.47 -18.61 -19.06
C GLN A 166 -22.78 -18.57 -18.27
N ASN A 167 -23.64 -19.59 -18.38
CA ASN A 167 -24.87 -19.68 -17.61
C ASN A 167 -24.59 -19.84 -16.10
N ASN A 168 -23.61 -20.66 -15.72
CA ASN A 168 -23.19 -20.82 -14.32
C ASN A 168 -22.60 -19.52 -13.76
N LEU A 169 -21.78 -18.80 -14.54
CA LEU A 169 -21.25 -17.50 -14.17
C LEU A 169 -22.35 -16.45 -14.03
N LEU A 170 -23.35 -16.43 -14.90
CA LEU A 170 -24.51 -15.54 -14.77
C LEU A 170 -25.30 -15.82 -13.49
N LEU A 171 -25.48 -17.09 -13.12
CA LEU A 171 -26.14 -17.48 -11.86
C LEU A 171 -25.35 -17.06 -10.63
N THR A 172 -24.01 -17.12 -10.68
CA THR A 172 -23.16 -16.66 -9.56
C THR A 172 -23.06 -15.14 -9.48
N TRP A 173 -23.00 -14.44 -10.61
CA TRP A 173 -22.95 -12.97 -10.66
C TRP A 173 -24.27 -12.30 -10.27
N ARG A 174 -25.42 -12.91 -10.54
CA ARG A 174 -26.72 -12.41 -10.08
C ARG A 174 -27.05 -12.76 -8.63
N ARG A 175 -26.26 -13.60 -7.95
CA ARG A 175 -26.42 -13.80 -6.50
C ARG A 175 -26.02 -12.50 -5.82
N THR A 176 -27.01 -11.81 -5.24
CA THR A 176 -26.72 -10.81 -4.22
C THR A 176 -25.95 -11.51 -3.11
N ASN A 177 -24.83 -10.93 -2.65
CA ASN A 177 -24.10 -11.46 -1.51
C ASN A 177 -25.07 -11.50 -0.32
N VAL A 178 -25.63 -12.67 -0.03
CA VAL A 178 -26.49 -12.87 1.12
C VAL A 178 -25.55 -12.89 2.30
N SER A 179 -25.37 -11.75 2.97
CA SER A 179 -24.57 -11.73 4.18
C SER A 179 -25.20 -12.71 5.17
N MET A 180 -24.40 -13.64 5.70
CA MET A 180 -24.91 -14.66 6.63
C MET A 180 -25.62 -14.03 7.82
N TRP A 181 -25.18 -12.85 8.26
CA TRP A 181 -25.84 -12.03 9.29
C TRP A 181 -27.25 -11.56 8.90
N LYS A 182 -27.46 -11.15 7.64
CA LYS A 182 -28.77 -10.71 7.13
C LYS A 182 -29.70 -11.89 6.83
N ALA A 183 -29.14 -13.07 6.55
CA ALA A 183 -29.88 -14.32 6.47
C ALA A 183 -30.29 -14.83 7.87
N LEU A 184 -29.41 -14.70 8.86
CA LEU A 184 -29.67 -15.09 10.25
C LEU A 184 -30.80 -14.26 10.86
N ASP A 185 -30.85 -12.95 10.59
CA ASP A 185 -31.94 -12.05 11.02
C ASP A 185 -33.32 -12.48 10.46
N LYS A 186 -33.36 -13.04 9.24
CA LYS A 186 -34.60 -13.59 8.66
C LYS A 186 -34.99 -14.96 9.21
N ILE A 187 -34.03 -15.75 9.68
CA ILE A 187 -34.27 -17.11 10.19
C ILE A 187 -34.59 -17.07 11.68
N ASN A 188 -33.93 -16.18 12.43
CA ASN A 188 -33.98 -16.11 13.89
C ASN A 188 -34.75 -14.88 14.38
N VAL A 189 -35.89 -14.57 13.75
CA VAL A 189 -36.84 -13.59 14.29
C VAL A 189 -37.56 -14.22 15.49
N PRO A 190 -37.47 -13.67 16.71
CA PRO A 190 -37.99 -14.27 17.94
C PRO A 190 -39.53 -14.42 17.97
N ASN A 191 -40.23 -13.94 16.94
CA ASN A 191 -41.68 -14.07 16.78
C ASN A 191 -42.12 -14.63 15.42
N ARG A 192 -41.24 -15.38 14.73
CA ARG A 192 -41.52 -15.94 13.39
C ARG A 192 -42.85 -16.70 13.31
N ASN A 193 -43.14 -17.53 14.30
CA ASN A 193 -44.33 -18.37 14.33
C ASN A 193 -45.62 -17.54 14.51
N TYR A 194 -45.56 -16.43 15.24
CA TYR A 194 -46.69 -15.51 15.42
C TYR A 194 -47.07 -14.81 14.10
N PHE A 195 -46.09 -14.42 13.28
CA PHE A 195 -46.35 -13.76 12.00
C PHE A 195 -46.77 -14.74 10.88
N ILE A 196 -46.38 -16.02 10.97
CA ILE A 196 -46.82 -17.06 10.02
C ILE A 196 -48.28 -17.42 10.27
N ALA A 197 -48.68 -17.65 11.53
CA ALA A 197 -50.06 -17.96 11.90
C ALA A 197 -51.05 -16.86 11.45
N ARG A 198 -50.65 -15.59 11.59
CA ARG A 198 -51.48 -14.45 11.17
C ARG A 198 -51.63 -14.30 9.65
N ARG A 199 -50.74 -14.89 8.86
CA ARG A 199 -50.86 -14.89 7.38
C ARG A 199 -51.67 -16.05 6.85
N SER A 200 -51.73 -17.19 7.55
CA SER A 200 -52.59 -18.32 7.16
C SER A 200 -54.08 -18.07 7.42
N GLU A 201 -54.42 -17.03 8.18
CA GLU A 201 -55.80 -16.62 8.48
C GLU A 201 -56.33 -15.53 7.53
N ARG A 202 -55.57 -15.16 6.48
CA ARG A 202 -56.04 -14.34 5.36
C ARG A 202 -56.06 -15.15 4.09
#